data_AF-A0A3B8MCF9-F1
#
_entry.id   AF-A0A3B8MCF9-F1
#
_cell.length_a   1.000
_cell.length_b   1.000
_cell.length_c   1.000
_cell.angle_alpha   90.00
_cell.angle_beta   90.00
_cell.angle_gamma   90.00
#
_symmetry.space_group_name_H-M   'P 1'
#
loop_
_entity.id
_entity.type
_entity.pdbx_description
1 polymer ?
#
loop_
_entity_poly.entity_id
_entity_poly.type
_entity_poly.pdbx_seq_one_letter_code
_entity_poly.pdbx_strand_id
1 'polypeptide(L)'
;MHSFEISQGKLKVTNSDEQDSASRLLVGGFNPYAVYDVAVDGLSGNGEVGIEFGTQDQSKRFVFSVRYNRNEQAEVRCRYQEGGVERLSESLTLEQVPAFPFTFRVQMMGTGIGVYLEKDGVSRLQGVLETNTLLDFRKLDCFRQMKFYLFSRLTSGSSVIIRNAMSYFSCGVGQADIRLVTCKDGTPYVQDDRLWFLFTTRGWKTEHTTQGVFSLNPSLFDPRFEGVIVFDMDDGKLRNDIGTHLYYDDEERQWRGWSCNFSTVADGSNTRAA
;
A
#
# COMPACT_ATOMS: atom_id res chain seq x y z
N MET A 1 13.52 -8.99 26.14
CA MET A 1 13.55 -7.84 25.23
C MET A 1 13.51 -8.39 23.82
N HIS A 2 12.95 -7.67 22.84
CA HIS A 2 13.12 -8.07 21.43
C HIS A 2 14.58 -7.87 21.01
N SER A 3 15.21 -8.90 20.45
CA SER A 3 16.51 -8.80 19.81
C SER A 3 16.36 -8.85 18.29
N PHE A 4 17.18 -8.05 17.63
CA PHE A 4 17.22 -7.91 16.17
C PHE A 4 18.61 -8.28 15.69
N GLU A 5 18.70 -9.28 14.83
CA GLU A 5 19.96 -9.76 14.29
C GLU A 5 19.86 -9.83 12.76
N ILE A 6 20.83 -9.26 12.05
CA ILE A 6 20.93 -9.42 10.60
C ILE A 6 22.04 -10.43 10.31
N SER A 7 21.69 -11.52 9.64
CA SER A 7 22.64 -12.52 9.18
C SER A 7 22.24 -13.04 7.80
N GLN A 8 23.23 -13.20 6.91
CA GLN A 8 23.02 -13.66 5.53
C GLN A 8 21.95 -12.86 4.75
N GLY A 9 21.87 -11.54 5.01
CA GLY A 9 20.91 -10.66 4.35
C GLY A 9 19.45 -10.79 4.82
N LYS A 10 19.20 -11.51 5.93
CA LYS A 10 17.87 -11.66 6.53
C LYS A 10 17.86 -11.06 7.93
N LEU A 11 16.72 -10.52 8.34
CA LEU A 11 16.47 -10.03 9.69
C LEU A 11 15.80 -11.13 10.52
N LYS A 12 16.44 -11.54 11.61
CA LYS A 12 15.82 -12.36 12.64
C LYS A 12 15.35 -11.47 13.78
N VAL A 13 14.08 -11.61 14.14
CA VAL A 13 13.47 -10.95 15.30
C VAL A 13 13.14 -12.02 16.33
N THR A 14 13.65 -11.89 17.55
CA THR A 14 13.44 -12.89 18.63
C THR A 14 12.86 -12.21 19.85
N ASN A 15 11.83 -12.78 20.45
CA ASN A 15 11.38 -12.37 21.77
C ASN A 15 12.13 -13.14 22.85
N SER A 16 13.04 -12.44 23.53
CA SER A 16 13.80 -12.97 24.67
C SER A 16 13.21 -12.56 26.04
N ASP A 17 12.03 -11.93 26.07
CA ASP A 17 11.29 -11.70 27.31
C ASP A 17 10.62 -12.99 27.81
N GLU A 18 10.36 -13.05 29.11
CA GLU A 18 9.57 -14.11 29.74
C GLU A 18 8.07 -14.03 29.39
N GLN A 19 7.64 -12.89 28.83
CA GLN A 19 6.26 -12.63 28.46
C GLN A 19 6.11 -12.36 26.96
N ASP A 20 4.89 -12.50 26.46
CA ASP A 20 4.52 -12.07 25.12
C ASP A 20 4.80 -10.59 24.95
N SER A 21 5.44 -10.24 23.84
CA SER A 21 5.90 -8.89 23.60
C SER A 21 5.70 -8.51 22.14
N ALA A 22 5.52 -7.21 21.88
CA ALA A 22 5.39 -6.67 20.54
C ALA A 22 6.55 -5.74 20.21
N SER A 23 6.95 -5.72 18.94
CA SER A 23 7.98 -4.84 18.42
C SER A 23 7.55 -4.19 17.12
N ARG A 24 8.11 -3.01 16.87
CA ARG A 24 7.93 -2.23 15.65
C ARG A 24 9.27 -1.68 15.21
N LEU A 25 9.69 -2.02 14.00
CA LEU A 25 10.93 -1.54 13.40
C LEU A 25 10.59 -0.60 12.25
N LEU A 26 11.11 0.64 12.29
CA LEU A 26 10.86 1.63 11.25
C LEU A 26 11.51 1.17 9.94
N VAL A 27 10.72 1.06 8.88
CA VAL A 27 11.21 0.70 7.54
C VAL A 27 11.27 1.94 6.65
N GLY A 28 10.23 2.78 6.66
CA GLY A 28 10.22 3.95 5.80
C GLY A 28 8.97 4.84 5.90
N GLY A 29 8.81 5.68 4.89
CA GLY A 29 7.63 6.53 4.73
C GLY A 29 6.37 5.74 4.39
N PHE A 30 5.22 6.35 4.66
CA PHE A 30 3.92 5.88 4.21
C PHE A 30 3.46 6.72 3.01
N ASN A 31 2.63 6.15 2.16
CA ASN A 31 1.94 6.71 1.00
C ASN A 31 0.60 5.96 0.82
N PRO A 32 -0.52 6.68 0.64
CA PRO A 32 -1.87 6.11 0.60
C PRO A 32 -2.20 5.32 -0.68
N TYR A 33 -1.27 5.22 -1.63
CA TYR A 33 -1.46 4.51 -2.90
C TYR A 33 -0.34 3.52 -3.21
N ALA A 34 0.56 3.27 -2.25
CA ALA A 34 1.65 2.32 -2.40
C ALA A 34 1.26 0.90 -1.98
N VAL A 35 2.07 -0.06 -2.43
CA VAL A 35 2.09 -1.44 -1.98
C VAL A 35 3.18 -1.59 -0.93
N TYR A 36 2.92 -2.38 0.10
CA TYR A 36 3.83 -2.70 1.19
C TYR A 36 3.94 -4.20 1.33
N ASP A 37 5.16 -4.70 1.28
CA ASP A 37 5.45 -6.13 1.38
C ASP A 37 6.33 -6.42 2.59
N VAL A 38 6.01 -7.50 3.29
CA VAL A 38 6.88 -8.16 4.27
C VAL A 38 7.03 -9.61 3.85
N ALA A 39 8.23 -9.96 3.39
CA ALA A 39 8.59 -11.32 3.01
C ALA A 39 9.06 -12.12 4.23
N VAL A 40 8.34 -13.17 4.58
CA VAL A 40 8.59 -13.99 5.76
C VAL A 40 9.10 -15.37 5.35
N ASP A 41 10.28 -15.72 5.85
CA ASP A 41 10.97 -16.98 5.52
C ASP A 41 10.73 -18.09 6.54
N GLY A 42 10.28 -17.74 7.75
CA GLY A 42 9.99 -18.74 8.78
C GLY A 42 9.60 -18.13 10.12
N LEU A 43 8.88 -18.91 10.92
CA LEU A 43 8.56 -18.59 12.31
C LEU A 43 8.78 -19.83 13.18
N SER A 44 9.51 -19.66 14.28
CA SER A 44 9.69 -20.66 15.33
C SER A 44 8.88 -20.23 16.55
N GLY A 45 8.07 -21.15 17.08
CA GLY A 45 7.12 -20.87 18.16
C GLY A 45 5.78 -20.34 17.65
N ASN A 46 5.23 -19.33 18.33
CA ASN A 46 3.94 -18.70 18.04
C ASN A 46 4.09 -17.18 18.00
N GLY A 47 3.24 -16.51 17.22
CA GLY A 47 3.22 -15.05 17.17
C GLY A 47 2.50 -14.46 15.97
N GLU A 48 2.67 -13.17 15.77
CA GLU A 48 2.12 -12.38 14.68
C GLU A 48 3.24 -11.62 13.99
N VAL A 49 3.15 -11.49 12.67
CA VAL A 49 4.09 -10.72 11.84
C VAL A 49 3.33 -9.97 10.76
N GLY A 50 3.75 -8.74 10.46
CA GLY A 50 3.17 -8.00 9.36
C GLY A 50 3.62 -6.55 9.32
N ILE A 51 2.67 -5.67 9.03
CA ILE A 51 2.88 -4.26 8.68
C ILE A 51 2.10 -3.39 9.67
N GLU A 52 2.76 -2.37 10.20
CA GLU A 52 2.10 -1.30 10.95
C GLU A 52 2.27 0.01 10.19
N PHE A 53 1.15 0.70 9.95
CA PHE A 53 1.14 2.12 9.64
C PHE A 53 0.84 2.86 10.93
N GLY A 54 1.81 3.66 11.40
CA GLY A 54 1.66 4.34 12.69
C GLY A 54 2.30 5.71 12.71
N THR A 55 1.86 6.53 13.64
CA THR A 55 2.58 7.74 14.02
C THR A 55 3.78 7.39 14.90
N GLN A 56 4.80 8.26 14.90
CA GLN A 56 6.00 8.04 15.72
C GLN A 56 5.69 8.06 17.22
N ASP A 57 4.79 8.95 17.65
CA ASP A 57 4.29 9.09 19.02
C ASP A 57 3.32 7.97 19.44
N GLN A 58 2.99 7.05 18.53
CA GLN A 58 2.06 5.94 18.74
C GLN A 58 0.61 6.36 19.01
N SER A 59 0.26 7.62 18.78
CA SER A 59 -1.12 8.12 18.94
C SER A 59 -2.09 7.46 17.97
N LYS A 60 -1.64 7.05 16.77
CA LYS A 60 -2.42 6.25 15.81
C LYS A 60 -1.61 5.05 15.35
N ARG A 61 -2.23 3.87 15.35
CA ARG A 61 -1.59 2.62 14.92
C ARG A 61 -2.59 1.76 14.17
N PHE A 62 -2.27 1.45 12.92
CA PHE A 62 -3.04 0.59 12.05
C PHE A 62 -2.18 -0.62 11.70
N VAL A 63 -2.54 -1.79 12.21
CA VAL A 63 -1.72 -3.01 12.15
C VAL A 63 -2.42 -4.07 11.33
N PHE A 64 -1.73 -4.54 10.29
CA PHE A 64 -2.10 -5.71 9.50
C PHE A 64 -1.09 -6.81 9.79
N SER A 65 -1.54 -8.00 10.14
CA SER A 65 -0.62 -9.08 10.50
C SER A 65 -1.19 -10.44 10.21
N VAL A 66 -0.31 -11.42 10.00
CA VAL A 66 -0.67 -12.83 10.00
C VAL A 66 -0.29 -13.42 11.34
N ARG A 67 -1.25 -14.06 12.02
CA ARG A 67 -1.05 -14.80 13.26
C ARG A 67 -0.75 -16.26 12.97
N TYR A 68 0.33 -16.75 13.55
CA TYR A 68 0.75 -18.14 13.56
C TYR A 68 0.66 -18.72 14.96
N ASN A 69 -0.06 -19.83 15.08
CA ASN A 69 -0.10 -20.63 16.29
C ASN A 69 -0.09 -22.11 15.89
N ARG A 70 0.82 -22.91 16.46
CA ARG A 70 0.98 -24.33 16.11
C ARG A 70 -0.30 -25.17 16.29
N ASN A 71 -1.21 -24.73 17.16
CA ASN A 71 -2.42 -25.47 17.52
C ASN A 71 -3.72 -24.86 16.95
N GLU A 72 -3.62 -23.75 16.21
CA GLU A 72 -4.79 -23.04 15.67
C GLU A 72 -4.60 -22.76 14.18
N GLN A 73 -5.71 -22.49 13.48
CA GLN A 73 -5.62 -21.99 12.11
C GLN A 73 -4.99 -20.59 12.11
N ALA A 74 -4.17 -20.30 11.09
CA ALA A 74 -3.63 -18.96 10.96
C ALA A 74 -4.73 -17.97 10.58
N GLU A 75 -4.54 -16.72 10.98
CA GLU A 75 -5.49 -15.65 10.78
C GLU A 75 -4.78 -14.44 10.19
N VAL A 76 -5.44 -13.74 9.26
CA VAL A 76 -5.10 -12.36 8.94
C VAL A 76 -5.86 -11.46 9.91
N ARG A 77 -5.14 -10.57 10.60
CA ARG A 77 -5.68 -9.65 11.59
C ARG A 77 -5.48 -8.21 11.16
N CYS A 78 -6.50 -7.41 11.41
CA CYS A 78 -6.51 -5.97 11.23
C CYS A 78 -6.89 -5.30 12.55
N ARG A 79 -6.05 -4.39 13.04
CA ARG A 79 -6.32 -3.61 14.26
C ARG A 79 -6.04 -2.15 14.04
N TYR A 80 -6.95 -1.29 14.49
CA TYR A 80 -6.75 0.16 14.55
C TYR A 80 -6.86 0.64 15.99
N GLN A 81 -5.86 1.39 16.44
CA GLN A 81 -5.81 2.01 17.76
C GLN A 81 -5.58 3.51 17.62
N GLU A 82 -6.29 4.29 18.43
CA GLU A 82 -6.15 5.74 18.52
C GLU A 82 -6.18 6.19 19.97
N GLY A 83 -5.13 6.91 20.40
CA GLY A 83 -4.98 7.36 21.79
C GLY A 83 -4.94 6.20 22.80
N GLY A 84 -4.42 5.04 22.38
CA GLY A 84 -4.40 3.82 23.19
C GLY A 84 -5.73 3.06 23.24
N VAL A 85 -6.79 3.56 22.61
CA VAL A 85 -8.10 2.90 22.54
C VAL A 85 -8.20 2.10 21.25
N GLU A 86 -8.60 0.83 21.35
CA GLU A 86 -8.90 0.00 20.18
C GLU A 86 -10.20 0.47 19.52
N ARG A 87 -10.11 0.84 18.24
CA ARG A 87 -11.22 1.33 17.42
C ARG A 87 -11.69 0.29 16.41
N LEU A 88 -10.82 -0.65 16.03
CA LEU A 88 -11.11 -1.76 15.13
C LEU A 88 -10.30 -2.98 15.56
N SER A 89 -10.93 -4.15 15.51
CA SER A 89 -10.30 -5.45 15.74
C SER A 89 -11.04 -6.50 14.90
N GLU A 90 -10.47 -6.84 13.76
CA GLU A 90 -11.03 -7.81 12.82
C GLU A 90 -10.02 -8.92 12.55
N SER A 91 -10.53 -10.14 12.33
CA SER A 91 -9.74 -11.29 11.95
C SER A 91 -10.46 -12.12 10.90
N LEU A 92 -9.72 -12.57 9.90
CA LEU A 92 -10.16 -13.55 8.92
C LEU A 92 -9.33 -14.82 9.09
N THR A 93 -10.00 -15.93 9.35
CA THR A 93 -9.38 -17.25 9.38
C THR A 93 -8.98 -17.68 7.98
N LEU A 94 -7.76 -18.17 7.83
CA LEU A 94 -7.26 -18.67 6.56
C LEU A 94 -7.66 -20.12 6.36
N GLU A 95 -8.30 -20.44 5.23
CA GLU A 95 -8.61 -21.83 4.85
C GLU A 95 -7.33 -22.67 4.74
N GLN A 96 -6.27 -22.06 4.18
CA GLN A 96 -4.95 -22.66 4.09
C GLN A 96 -3.91 -21.62 4.49
N VAL A 97 -3.13 -21.96 5.52
CA VAL A 97 -1.95 -21.17 5.90
C VAL A 97 -0.87 -21.41 4.84
N PRO A 98 -0.35 -20.37 4.15
CA PRO A 98 0.75 -20.59 3.24
C PRO A 98 1.96 -21.11 4.02
N ALA A 99 2.53 -22.21 3.55
CA ALA A 99 3.81 -22.67 4.05
C ALA A 99 4.87 -21.59 3.78
N PHE A 100 5.78 -21.39 4.73
CA PHE A 100 6.93 -20.54 4.51
C PHE A 100 7.79 -21.07 3.34
N PRO A 101 8.46 -20.20 2.57
CA PRO A 101 8.39 -18.74 2.62
C PRO A 101 7.17 -18.18 1.87
N PHE A 102 6.66 -17.02 2.30
CA PHE A 102 5.61 -16.27 1.61
C PHE A 102 5.81 -14.74 1.80
N THR A 103 5.05 -13.94 1.06
CA THR A 103 4.99 -12.48 1.23
C THR A 103 3.62 -12.06 1.77
N PHE A 104 3.60 -11.33 2.88
CA PHE A 104 2.42 -10.61 3.33
C PHE A 104 2.40 -9.23 2.68
N ARG A 105 1.33 -8.94 1.95
CA ARG A 105 1.22 -7.71 1.14
C ARG A 105 0.01 -6.90 1.56
N VAL A 106 0.20 -5.61 1.73
CA VAL A 106 -0.85 -4.61 1.96
C VAL A 106 -0.78 -3.59 0.83
N GLN A 107 -1.83 -3.52 0.01
CA GLN A 107 -1.97 -2.56 -1.07
C GLN A 107 -2.91 -1.44 -0.65
N MET A 108 -2.38 -0.22 -0.58
CA MET A 108 -3.17 0.97 -0.30
C MET A 108 -3.84 1.47 -1.58
N MET A 109 -5.11 1.84 -1.48
CA MET A 109 -5.95 2.27 -2.61
C MET A 109 -6.67 3.60 -2.31
N GLY A 110 -6.04 4.47 -1.51
CA GLY A 110 -6.61 5.73 -1.03
C GLY A 110 -7.64 5.53 0.08
N THR A 111 -8.82 5.01 -0.27
CA THR A 111 -9.95 4.78 0.67
C THR A 111 -10.10 3.33 1.07
N GLY A 112 -9.57 2.42 0.28
CA GLY A 112 -9.55 0.99 0.55
C GLY A 112 -8.14 0.46 0.79
N ILE A 113 -8.09 -0.70 1.41
CA ILE A 113 -6.86 -1.48 1.63
C ILE A 113 -7.13 -2.92 1.21
N GLY A 114 -6.31 -3.43 0.31
CA GLY A 114 -6.31 -4.85 -0.06
C GLY A 114 -5.20 -5.59 0.69
N VAL A 115 -5.55 -6.69 1.33
CA VAL A 115 -4.59 -7.56 2.03
C VAL A 115 -4.40 -8.85 1.25
N TYR A 116 -3.16 -9.19 0.93
CA TYR A 116 -2.81 -10.32 0.10
C TYR A 116 -1.77 -11.21 0.77
N LEU A 117 -1.82 -12.49 0.42
CA LEU A 117 -0.74 -13.44 0.65
C LEU A 117 -0.20 -13.87 -0.71
N GLU A 118 1.09 -13.68 -0.92
CA GLU A 118 1.78 -14.08 -2.14
C GLU A 118 2.72 -15.26 -1.86
N LYS A 119 2.55 -16.32 -2.66
CA LYS A 119 3.34 -17.54 -2.56
C LYS A 119 3.65 -18.04 -3.97
N ASP A 120 4.93 -18.29 -4.22
CA ASP A 120 5.43 -18.83 -5.48
C ASP A 120 4.94 -18.02 -6.71
N GLY A 121 4.93 -16.68 -6.57
CA GLY A 121 4.50 -15.75 -7.62
C GLY A 121 2.98 -15.56 -7.72
N VAL A 122 2.18 -16.26 -6.91
CA VAL A 122 0.71 -16.17 -6.93
C VAL A 122 0.23 -15.33 -5.75
N SER A 123 -0.29 -14.14 -6.04
CA SER A 123 -0.94 -13.27 -5.04
C SER A 123 -2.41 -13.64 -4.89
N ARG A 124 -2.85 -13.94 -3.66
CA ARG A 124 -4.25 -14.21 -3.33
C ARG A 124 -4.78 -13.14 -2.38
N LEU A 125 -5.89 -12.52 -2.76
CA LEU A 125 -6.62 -11.57 -1.91
C LEU A 125 -7.19 -12.32 -0.70
N GLN A 126 -6.93 -11.79 0.49
CA GLN A 126 -7.49 -12.29 1.75
C GLN A 126 -8.68 -11.44 2.18
N GLY A 127 -8.57 -10.12 2.07
CA GLY A 127 -9.66 -9.22 2.42
C GLY A 127 -9.46 -7.81 1.89
N VAL A 128 -10.57 -7.06 1.85
CA VAL A 128 -10.58 -5.64 1.53
C VAL A 128 -11.25 -4.89 2.67
N LEU A 129 -10.61 -3.81 3.13
CA LEU A 129 -11.12 -2.95 4.17
C LEU A 129 -11.28 -1.52 3.63
N GLU A 130 -12.42 -0.89 3.89
CA GLU A 130 -12.57 0.55 3.70
C GLU A 130 -12.07 1.26 4.96
N THR A 131 -11.17 2.22 4.82
CA THR A 131 -10.58 2.92 5.97
C THR A 131 -11.06 4.33 6.13
N ASN A 132 -11.61 4.97 5.10
CA ASN A 132 -12.03 6.38 5.11
C ASN A 132 -13.00 6.75 6.26
N THR A 133 -13.79 5.80 6.76
CA THR A 133 -14.71 6.00 7.90
C THR A 133 -14.00 5.94 9.27
N LEU A 134 -12.84 5.28 9.35
CA LEU A 134 -12.03 5.14 10.57
C LEU A 134 -10.86 6.14 10.57
N LEU A 135 -10.09 6.16 9.49
CA LEU A 135 -8.93 6.99 9.25
C LEU A 135 -8.76 7.22 7.74
N ASP A 136 -9.00 8.45 7.29
CA ASP A 136 -8.85 8.84 5.88
C ASP A 136 -7.38 9.16 5.56
N PHE A 137 -6.65 8.15 5.05
CA PHE A 137 -5.24 8.25 4.68
C PHE A 137 -4.96 9.23 3.53
N ARG A 138 -5.99 9.67 2.80
CA ARG A 138 -5.85 10.68 1.74
C ARG A 138 -5.58 12.07 2.31
N LYS A 139 -6.02 12.35 3.54
CA LYS A 139 -5.79 13.65 4.20
C LYS A 139 -4.29 13.87 4.39
N LEU A 140 -3.78 14.99 3.89
CA LEU A 140 -2.36 15.33 3.96
C LEU A 140 -1.82 15.30 5.39
N ASP A 141 -2.57 15.86 6.33
CA ASP A 141 -2.19 15.88 7.74
C ASP A 141 -2.17 14.49 8.36
N CYS A 142 -2.98 13.56 7.87
CA CYS A 142 -2.92 12.16 8.28
C CYS A 142 -1.67 11.50 7.67
N PHE A 143 -1.60 11.42 6.34
CA PHE A 143 -0.56 10.66 5.63
C PHE A 143 0.86 11.13 5.98
N ARG A 144 1.10 12.44 6.14
CA ARG A 144 2.43 12.99 6.46
C ARG A 144 2.97 12.53 7.80
N GLN A 145 2.09 12.21 8.76
CA GLN A 145 2.47 11.75 10.09
C GLN A 145 2.71 10.24 10.16
N MET A 146 2.11 9.49 9.23
CA MET A 146 2.21 8.03 9.20
C MET A 146 3.58 7.58 8.71
N LYS A 147 4.07 6.49 9.28
CA LYS A 147 5.27 5.76 8.86
C LYS A 147 4.95 4.28 8.70
N PHE A 148 5.75 3.62 7.88
CA PHE A 148 5.70 2.19 7.68
C PHE A 148 6.68 1.49 8.63
N TYR A 149 6.15 0.60 9.47
CA TYR A 149 6.89 -0.25 10.37
C TYR A 149 6.69 -1.73 10.02
N LEU A 150 7.76 -2.51 10.15
CA LEU A 150 7.66 -3.95 10.31
C LEU A 150 7.14 -4.23 11.72
N PHE A 151 6.03 -4.96 11.81
CA PHE A 151 5.38 -5.32 13.07
C PHE A 151 5.64 -6.80 13.40
N SER A 152 5.96 -7.08 14.67
CA SER A 152 5.92 -8.42 15.22
C SER A 152 5.30 -8.44 16.61
N ARG A 153 4.59 -9.52 16.96
CA ARG A 153 4.20 -9.85 18.33
C ARG A 153 4.50 -11.31 18.56
N LEU A 154 5.49 -11.62 19.38
CA LEU A 154 6.01 -12.97 19.52
C LEU A 154 5.79 -13.46 20.96
N THR A 155 5.44 -14.74 21.12
CA THR A 155 5.43 -15.34 22.46
C THR A 155 6.85 -15.49 23.00
N SER A 156 7.00 -15.69 24.31
CA SER A 156 8.32 -15.93 24.91
C SER A 156 9.09 -17.05 24.18
N GLY A 157 10.35 -16.78 23.85
CA GLY A 157 11.24 -17.71 23.14
C GLY A 157 10.98 -17.87 21.64
N SER A 158 9.94 -17.23 21.09
CA SER A 158 9.61 -17.31 19.66
C SER A 158 10.49 -16.38 18.82
N SER A 159 10.67 -16.73 17.54
CA SER A 159 11.42 -15.93 16.58
C SER A 159 10.82 -15.98 15.18
N VAL A 160 10.96 -14.89 14.42
CA VAL A 160 10.58 -14.81 13.01
C VAL A 160 11.76 -14.38 12.14
N ILE A 161 11.85 -14.92 10.92
CA ILE A 161 12.87 -14.61 9.92
C ILE A 161 12.21 -13.82 8.79
N ILE A 162 12.69 -12.59 8.58
CA ILE A 162 12.20 -11.66 7.57
C ILE A 162 13.27 -11.52 6.50
N ARG A 163 12.89 -11.81 5.26
CA ARG A 163 13.77 -11.70 4.10
C ARG A 163 13.82 -10.29 3.55
N ASN A 164 12.70 -9.57 3.58
CA ASN A 164 12.60 -8.20 3.08
C ASN A 164 11.36 -7.50 3.67
N ALA A 165 11.45 -6.19 3.83
CA ALA A 165 10.32 -5.31 4.07
C ALA A 165 10.48 -4.07 3.16
N MET A 166 9.51 -3.81 2.29
CA MET A 166 9.63 -2.71 1.32
C MET A 166 8.28 -2.09 0.96
N SER A 167 8.34 -0.88 0.40
CA SER A 167 7.20 -0.21 -0.21
C SER A 167 7.55 0.21 -1.65
N TYR A 168 6.55 0.18 -2.53
CA TYR A 168 6.69 0.53 -3.94
C TYR A 168 5.33 0.86 -4.56
N PHE A 169 5.31 1.58 -5.69
CA PHE A 169 4.10 1.70 -6.49
C PHE A 169 3.98 0.53 -7.46
N SER A 170 2.76 0.07 -7.68
CA SER A 170 2.44 -1.00 -8.62
C SER A 170 1.36 -0.54 -9.60
N CYS A 171 1.37 -1.12 -10.80
CA CYS A 171 0.29 -0.95 -11.77
C CYS A 171 -1.00 -1.71 -11.40
N GLY A 172 -1.02 -2.38 -10.24
CA GLY A 172 -2.19 -3.10 -9.73
C GLY A 172 -2.46 -4.40 -10.47
N VAL A 173 -3.73 -4.83 -10.47
CA VAL A 173 -4.17 -6.11 -11.07
C VAL A 173 -4.85 -5.93 -12.44
N GLY A 174 -4.93 -4.70 -12.95
CA GLY A 174 -5.47 -4.40 -14.28
C GLY A 174 -5.25 -2.96 -14.70
N GLN A 175 -5.33 -2.70 -16.00
CA GLN A 175 -5.12 -1.37 -16.61
C GLN A 175 -6.29 -1.01 -17.52
N ALA A 176 -6.69 0.27 -17.53
CA ALA A 176 -7.72 0.80 -18.40
C ALA A 176 -7.38 2.22 -18.87
N ASP A 177 -8.18 2.76 -19.79
CA ASP A 177 -8.16 4.18 -20.20
C ASP A 177 -6.77 4.70 -20.57
N ILE A 178 -6.02 3.93 -21.37
CA ILE A 178 -4.69 4.37 -21.81
C ILE A 178 -4.84 5.64 -22.67
N ARG A 179 -4.14 6.70 -22.26
CA ARG A 179 -4.12 8.00 -22.93
C ARG A 179 -2.68 8.41 -23.18
N LEU A 180 -2.39 8.89 -24.37
CA LEU A 180 -1.10 9.51 -24.68
C LEU A 180 -1.03 10.89 -23.99
N VAL A 181 0.12 11.21 -23.42
CA VAL A 181 0.45 12.57 -22.96
C VAL A 181 0.88 13.38 -24.18
N THR A 182 0.36 14.59 -24.32
CA THR A 182 0.55 15.42 -25.52
C THR A 182 1.18 16.78 -25.22
N CYS A 183 1.60 17.48 -26.25
CA CYS A 183 1.79 18.92 -26.23
C CYS A 183 0.43 19.62 -26.41
N LYS A 184 0.38 20.94 -26.18
CA LYS A 184 -0.82 21.76 -26.35
C LYS A 184 -1.50 21.62 -27.72
N ASP A 185 -0.72 21.41 -28.77
CA ASP A 185 -1.19 21.23 -30.15
C ASP A 185 -1.72 19.80 -30.44
N GLY A 186 -1.68 18.91 -29.44
CA GLY A 186 -2.12 17.51 -29.55
C GLY A 186 -1.06 16.55 -30.08
N THR A 187 0.15 17.02 -30.41
CA THR A 187 1.25 16.11 -30.80
C THR A 187 1.72 15.29 -29.59
N PRO A 188 2.31 14.09 -29.79
CA PRO A 188 2.84 13.29 -28.70
C PRO A 188 3.90 14.04 -27.90
N TYR A 189 3.80 14.02 -26.57
CA TYR A 189 4.89 14.46 -25.70
C TYR A 189 6.01 13.42 -25.71
N VAL A 190 7.20 13.83 -26.13
CA VAL A 190 8.40 12.99 -26.19
C VAL A 190 9.48 13.61 -25.33
N GLN A 191 10.03 12.81 -24.41
CA GLN A 191 11.17 13.19 -23.58
C GLN A 191 12.08 11.97 -23.42
N ASP A 192 13.39 12.17 -23.58
CA ASP A 192 14.42 11.14 -23.45
C ASP A 192 14.20 9.90 -24.34
N ASP A 193 13.75 10.13 -25.58
CA ASP A 193 13.36 9.09 -26.56
C ASP A 193 12.19 8.20 -26.11
N ARG A 194 11.35 8.71 -25.19
CA ARG A 194 10.20 7.98 -24.65
C ARG A 194 8.90 8.71 -24.94
N LEU A 195 7.90 7.92 -25.33
CA LEU A 195 6.50 8.32 -25.32
C LEU A 195 5.95 8.17 -23.91
N TRP A 196 5.10 9.10 -23.51
CA TRP A 196 4.52 9.14 -22.17
C TRP A 196 3.02 8.90 -22.23
N PHE A 197 2.51 8.12 -21.29
CA PHE A 197 1.13 7.70 -21.25
C PHE A 197 0.59 7.74 -19.83
N LEU A 198 -0.69 8.03 -19.75
CA LEU A 198 -1.51 7.87 -18.57
C LEU A 198 -2.38 6.62 -18.73
N PHE A 199 -2.68 5.96 -17.61
CA PHE A 199 -3.61 4.83 -17.59
C PHE A 199 -4.22 4.68 -16.19
N THR A 200 -5.43 4.15 -16.12
CA THR A 200 -6.07 3.79 -14.86
C THR A 200 -5.46 2.50 -14.33
N THR A 201 -4.84 2.52 -13.15
CA THR A 201 -4.55 1.29 -12.39
C THR A 201 -5.85 0.84 -11.71
N ARG A 202 -6.28 -0.39 -11.96
CA ARG A 202 -7.56 -0.88 -11.45
C ARG A 202 -7.39 -1.40 -10.01
N GLY A 203 -8.16 -0.80 -9.10
CA GLY A 203 -8.40 -1.32 -7.75
C GLY A 203 -9.63 -2.24 -7.71
N TRP A 204 -10.07 -2.57 -6.50
CA TRP A 204 -11.23 -3.44 -6.28
C TRP A 204 -12.56 -2.79 -6.71
N LYS A 205 -12.73 -1.49 -6.39
CA LYS A 205 -13.83 -0.65 -6.84
C LYS A 205 -13.32 0.57 -7.61
N THR A 206 -14.24 1.33 -8.20
CA THR A 206 -13.90 2.53 -8.96
C THR A 206 -13.21 3.58 -8.08
N GLU A 207 -13.63 3.73 -6.83
CA GLU A 207 -12.99 4.61 -5.85
C GLU A 207 -11.63 4.09 -5.33
N HIS A 208 -11.20 2.90 -5.74
CA HIS A 208 -9.91 2.30 -5.36
C HIS A 208 -8.86 2.35 -6.48
N THR A 209 -9.22 2.86 -7.65
CA THR A 209 -8.29 2.99 -8.79
C THR A 209 -7.29 4.11 -8.58
N THR A 210 -6.18 4.17 -9.32
CA THR A 210 -5.32 5.38 -9.35
C THR A 210 -4.89 5.74 -10.76
N GLN A 211 -4.50 7.00 -10.98
CA GLN A 211 -3.96 7.45 -12.26
C GLN A 211 -2.49 7.06 -12.36
N GLY A 212 -2.18 5.98 -13.07
CA GLY A 212 -0.82 5.55 -13.38
C GLY A 212 -0.20 6.35 -14.52
N VAL A 213 1.13 6.41 -14.50
CA VAL A 213 1.98 6.96 -15.56
C VAL A 213 2.90 5.85 -16.05
N PHE A 214 2.96 5.63 -17.36
CA PHE A 214 3.97 4.77 -17.96
C PHE A 214 4.66 5.49 -19.11
N SER A 215 5.90 5.10 -19.36
CA SER A 215 6.67 5.58 -20.50
C SER A 215 7.11 4.38 -21.36
N LEU A 216 7.31 4.60 -22.65
CA LEU A 216 7.73 3.59 -23.60
C LEU A 216 8.81 4.16 -24.52
N ASN A 217 9.97 3.52 -24.57
CA ASN A 217 10.87 3.70 -25.71
C ASN A 217 10.39 2.78 -26.84
N PRO A 218 9.87 3.32 -27.97
CA PRO A 218 9.27 2.50 -29.01
C PRO A 218 10.31 1.71 -29.82
N SER A 219 11.55 2.21 -29.90
CA SER A 219 12.64 1.56 -30.64
C SER A 219 13.14 0.28 -29.95
N LEU A 220 13.08 0.26 -28.61
CA LEU A 220 13.54 -0.87 -27.80
C LEU A 220 12.41 -1.73 -27.23
N PHE A 221 11.15 -1.29 -27.37
CA PHE A 221 10.00 -1.85 -26.68
C PHE A 221 10.25 -2.03 -25.17
N ASP A 222 10.62 -0.93 -24.51
CA ASP A 222 10.95 -0.88 -23.08
C ASP A 222 9.88 -0.09 -22.31
N PRO A 223 8.75 -0.72 -21.90
CA PRO A 223 7.73 -0.07 -21.09
C PRO A 223 8.18 0.05 -19.63
N ARG A 224 7.93 1.21 -19.02
CA ARG A 224 8.23 1.46 -17.60
C ARG A 224 7.06 2.08 -16.89
N PHE A 225 6.76 1.59 -15.70
CA PHE A 225 5.83 2.25 -14.80
C PHE A 225 6.59 3.34 -14.03
N GLU A 226 6.20 4.59 -14.26
CA GLU A 226 6.92 5.77 -13.77
C GLU A 226 6.35 6.30 -12.46
N GLY A 227 5.11 5.94 -12.13
CA GLY A 227 4.49 6.29 -10.87
C GLY A 227 3.00 6.57 -11.03
N VAL A 228 2.49 7.40 -10.13
CA VAL A 228 1.07 7.76 -10.06
C VAL A 228 0.90 9.27 -9.94
N ILE A 229 -0.21 9.77 -10.47
CA ILE A 229 -0.70 11.13 -10.27
C ILE A 229 -1.90 11.06 -9.32
N VAL A 230 -1.92 11.97 -8.36
CA VAL A 230 -3.02 12.15 -7.42
C VAL A 230 -3.34 13.64 -7.34
N PHE A 231 -4.60 13.96 -7.07
CA PHE A 231 -5.13 15.32 -7.18
C PHE A 231 -5.54 15.84 -5.81
N ASP A 232 -5.23 17.10 -5.51
CA ASP A 232 -5.83 17.81 -4.38
C ASP A 232 -6.81 18.84 -4.96
N MET A 233 -8.01 18.90 -4.41
CA MET A 233 -9.05 19.85 -4.83
C MET A 233 -9.09 21.06 -3.89
N ASP A 234 -7.91 21.49 -3.43
CA ASP A 234 -7.70 22.55 -2.43
C ASP A 234 -8.38 22.29 -1.07
N ASP A 235 -8.55 21.02 -0.70
CA ASP A 235 -9.13 20.61 0.58
C ASP A 235 -8.19 19.75 1.43
N GLY A 236 -6.94 19.59 0.97
CA GLY A 236 -5.92 18.86 1.69
C GLY A 236 -6.08 17.34 1.62
N LYS A 237 -6.80 16.81 0.63
CA LYS A 237 -6.93 15.37 0.40
C LYS A 237 -6.40 14.95 -0.97
N LEU A 238 -5.50 13.96 -0.96
CA LEU A 238 -4.99 13.31 -2.16
C LEU A 238 -6.02 12.34 -2.73
N ARG A 239 -6.62 12.70 -3.86
CA ARG A 239 -7.67 11.97 -4.56
C ARG A 239 -7.17 11.27 -5.81
N ASN A 240 -7.91 10.23 -6.16
CA ASN A 240 -7.61 9.28 -7.23
C ASN A 240 -8.53 9.45 -8.43
N ASP A 241 -8.63 10.67 -8.96
CA ASP A 241 -9.31 10.85 -10.24
C ASP A 241 -8.54 10.17 -11.37
N ILE A 242 -9.26 9.65 -12.37
CA ILE A 242 -8.72 8.76 -13.39
C ILE A 242 -9.26 9.11 -14.78
N GLY A 243 -8.79 8.41 -15.81
CA GLY A 243 -9.15 8.71 -17.20
C GLY A 243 -8.64 10.08 -17.64
N THR A 244 -7.56 10.56 -17.00
CA THR A 244 -7.00 11.89 -17.24
C THR A 244 -6.37 11.95 -18.63
N HIS A 245 -6.65 13.03 -19.35
CA HIS A 245 -5.76 13.49 -20.42
C HIS A 245 -4.89 14.62 -19.88
N LEU A 246 -3.58 14.48 -20.06
CA LEU A 246 -2.57 15.42 -19.61
C LEU A 246 -1.79 15.93 -20.82
N TYR A 247 -1.59 17.23 -20.88
CA TYR A 247 -0.76 17.86 -21.89
C TYR A 247 0.20 18.89 -21.28
N TYR A 248 1.31 19.12 -21.97
CA TYR A 248 2.26 20.17 -21.64
C TYR A 248 1.95 21.42 -22.47
N ASP A 249 1.66 22.53 -21.79
CA ASP A 249 1.55 23.88 -22.36
C ASP A 249 2.96 24.47 -22.39
N ASP A 250 3.59 24.47 -23.56
CA ASP A 250 4.96 24.91 -23.78
C ASP A 250 5.10 26.44 -23.67
N GLU A 251 4.10 27.19 -24.12
CA GLU A 251 4.05 28.65 -24.00
C GLU A 251 4.08 29.09 -22.53
N GLU A 252 3.25 28.48 -21.69
CA GLU A 252 3.11 28.81 -20.28
C GLU A 252 3.99 27.94 -19.36
N ARG A 253 4.71 26.97 -19.94
CA ARG A 253 5.59 26.00 -19.26
C ARG A 253 4.91 25.24 -18.12
N GLN A 254 3.66 24.84 -18.31
CA GLN A 254 2.85 24.18 -17.28
C GLN A 254 2.19 22.91 -17.79
N TRP A 255 2.02 21.96 -16.86
CA TRP A 255 1.19 20.78 -17.10
C TRP A 255 -0.27 21.12 -16.87
N ARG A 256 -1.14 20.70 -17.79
CA ARG A 256 -2.58 20.87 -17.70
C ARG A 256 -3.27 19.56 -18.01
N GLY A 257 -4.42 19.32 -17.39
CA GLY A 257 -5.17 18.11 -17.66
C GLY A 257 -6.64 18.21 -17.32
N TRP A 258 -7.41 17.29 -17.89
CA TRP A 258 -8.82 17.10 -17.60
C TRP A 258 -9.02 15.65 -17.17
N SER A 259 -9.70 15.45 -16.06
CA SER A 259 -9.86 14.14 -15.43
C SER A 259 -11.34 13.83 -15.21
N CYS A 260 -11.67 12.54 -15.17
CA CYS A 260 -12.99 12.10 -14.73
C CYS A 260 -12.99 12.03 -13.20
N ASN A 261 -13.88 12.80 -12.57
CA ASN A 261 -14.04 12.77 -11.13
C ASN A 261 -14.71 11.45 -10.69
N PHE A 262 -13.94 10.58 -10.04
CA PHE A 262 -14.42 9.35 -9.41
C PHE A 262 -14.15 9.33 -7.90
N SER A 263 -13.23 10.17 -7.45
CA SER A 263 -12.74 10.19 -6.08
C SER A 263 -13.74 10.73 -5.05
N THR A 264 -14.72 11.52 -5.47
CA THR A 264 -15.79 12.06 -4.60
C THR A 264 -16.83 11.00 -4.21
N VAL A 265 -16.92 9.88 -4.94
CA VAL A 265 -17.79 8.74 -4.58
C VAL A 265 -17.46 8.25 -3.16
N ALA A 266 -16.18 8.20 -2.81
CA ALA A 266 -15.74 7.77 -1.48
C ALA A 266 -15.83 8.85 -0.39
N ASP A 267 -16.20 10.08 -0.73
CA ASP A 267 -16.52 11.12 0.25
C ASP A 267 -17.98 11.04 0.73
N GLY A 268 -18.78 10.09 0.20
CA GLY A 268 -20.19 9.91 0.55
C GLY A 268 -21.11 10.98 -0.06
N SER A 269 -20.59 11.87 -0.89
CA SER A 269 -21.35 12.94 -1.52
C SER A 269 -21.85 12.52 -2.90
N ASN A 270 -23.16 12.29 -3.01
CA ASN A 270 -23.85 12.12 -4.31
C ASN A 270 -24.06 13.48 -5.04
N THR A 271 -23.37 14.54 -4.63
CA THR A 271 -23.40 15.83 -5.31
C THR A 271 -22.44 15.77 -6.47
N ARG A 272 -23.02 15.67 -7.68
CA ARG A 272 -22.36 15.89 -8.96
C ARG A 272 -21.34 17.03 -8.82
N ALA A 273 -20.08 16.74 -9.12
CA ALA A 273 -19.12 17.79 -9.47
C ALA A 273 -19.75 18.59 -10.62
N ALA A 274 -20.03 19.86 -10.37
CA ALA A 274 -20.42 20.84 -11.37
C ALA A 274 -19.15 21.48 -11.94
#